data_AF-A0A521XZW9-F1
#
_entry.id   AF-A0A521XZW9-F1
#
_cell.length_a   1.000
_cell.length_b   1.000
_cell.length_c   1.000
_cell.angle_alpha   90.00
_cell.angle_beta   90.00
_cell.angle_gamma   90.00
#
_symmetry.space_group_name_H-M   'P 1'
#
loop_
_entity.id
_entity.type
_entity.pdbx_description
1 polymer ?
#
loop_
_entity_poly.entity_id
_entity_poly.type
_entity_poly.pdbx_seq_one_letter_code
_entity_poly.pdbx_strand_id
1 'polypeptide(L)'
;MTPLTLRSEDARVAYLATVYHLGRPGAEVDRETRRDEGTGLRTVSEALHAGMARAVVEVDLTPYQVTRLGEALAGLANEMKQYGIAGGRTAVPGLAVAMREVFPDVAADPGLALDVVQHVVMLRNRLAHTVEAARAEMAREAAERAAARKAAKKPWQIWKR
;
A
#
# COMPACT_ATOMS: atom_id res chain seq x y z
N MET A 1 -15.09 3.69 -4.44
CA MET A 1 -14.12 2.75 -5.05
C MET A 1 -13.40 3.48 -6.16
N THR A 2 -12.10 3.26 -6.30
CA THR A 2 -11.19 3.90 -7.23
C THR A 2 -10.61 2.80 -8.12
N PRO A 3 -11.02 2.70 -9.40
CA PRO A 3 -10.46 1.72 -10.32
C PRO A 3 -9.02 2.08 -10.64
N LEU A 4 -8.14 1.09 -10.64
CA LEU A 4 -6.75 1.23 -11.01
C LEU A 4 -6.38 0.19 -12.07
N THR A 5 -5.92 0.69 -13.21
CA THR A 5 -5.44 -0.12 -14.34
C THR A 5 -3.92 -0.06 -14.40
N LEU A 6 -3.26 -1.21 -14.25
CA LEU A 6 -1.81 -1.34 -14.22
C LEU A 6 -1.33 -2.21 -15.38
N ARG A 7 -0.20 -1.83 -15.99
CA ARG A 7 0.54 -2.76 -16.86
C ARG A 7 1.20 -3.84 -16.01
N SER A 8 1.56 -4.99 -16.60
CA SER A 8 2.20 -6.10 -15.87
C SER A 8 3.40 -5.65 -15.02
N GLU A 9 4.28 -4.80 -15.55
CA GLU A 9 5.45 -4.28 -14.80
C GLU A 9 5.03 -3.46 -13.57
N ASP A 10 4.03 -2.60 -13.72
CA ASP A 10 3.49 -1.79 -12.63
C ASP A 10 2.77 -2.64 -11.59
N ALA A 11 2.07 -3.68 -12.03
CA ALA A 11 1.39 -4.63 -11.16
C ALA A 11 2.37 -5.41 -10.29
N ARG A 12 3.55 -5.80 -10.82
CA ARG A 12 4.63 -6.43 -10.04
C ARG A 12 5.16 -5.49 -8.95
N VAL A 13 5.39 -4.23 -9.30
CA VAL A 13 5.85 -3.21 -8.35
C VAL A 13 4.79 -2.95 -7.27
N ALA A 14 3.52 -2.82 -7.67
CA ALA A 14 2.41 -2.66 -6.74
C ALA A 14 2.28 -3.87 -5.80
N TYR A 15 2.43 -5.09 -6.32
CA TYR A 15 2.45 -6.32 -5.53
C TYR A 15 3.61 -6.37 -4.53
N LEU A 16 4.82 -5.98 -4.93
CA LEU A 16 5.92 -5.86 -3.96
C LEU A 16 5.62 -4.82 -2.88
N ALA A 17 4.93 -3.75 -3.21
CA ALA A 17 4.55 -2.74 -2.23
C ALA A 17 3.53 -3.31 -1.23
N THR A 18 2.55 -4.10 -1.68
CA THR A 18 1.63 -4.78 -0.77
C THR A 18 2.35 -5.78 0.13
N VAL A 19 3.27 -6.60 -0.41
CA VAL A 19 4.10 -7.52 0.38
C VAL A 19 4.94 -6.76 1.41
N TYR A 20 5.61 -5.68 0.99
CA TYR A 20 6.39 -4.83 1.90
C TYR A 20 5.51 -4.29 3.04
N HIS A 21 4.32 -3.78 2.72
CA HIS A 21 3.39 -3.26 3.72
C HIS A 21 2.97 -4.36 4.70
N LEU A 22 2.48 -5.48 4.19
CA LEU A 22 1.94 -6.59 4.98
C LEU A 22 2.99 -7.29 5.85
N GLY A 23 4.26 -7.27 5.43
CA GLY A 23 5.37 -7.79 6.24
C GLY A 23 5.70 -6.93 7.46
N ARG A 24 5.24 -5.67 7.53
CA ARG A 24 5.56 -4.80 8.66
C ARG A 24 4.67 -5.10 9.89
N PRO A 25 5.23 -5.10 11.10
CA PRO A 25 4.44 -5.28 12.32
C PRO A 25 3.30 -4.27 12.43
N GLY A 26 2.07 -4.76 12.61
CA GLY A 26 0.89 -3.92 12.80
C GLY A 26 0.35 -3.21 11.56
N ALA A 27 0.75 -3.62 10.35
CA ALA A 27 0.38 -2.93 9.11
C ALA A 27 -1.12 -2.78 8.87
N GLU A 28 -1.92 -3.79 9.22
CA GLU A 28 -3.38 -3.79 9.03
C GLU A 28 -4.18 -3.56 10.33
N VAL A 29 -3.50 -3.26 11.44
CA VAL A 29 -4.17 -3.03 12.73
C VAL A 29 -4.55 -1.56 12.86
N ASP A 30 -5.85 -1.27 12.99
CA ASP A 30 -6.31 0.08 13.28
C ASP A 30 -5.83 0.54 14.67
N ARG A 31 -5.34 1.79 14.75
CA ARG A 31 -4.66 2.29 15.95
C ARG A 31 -5.64 2.61 17.08
N GLU A 32 -6.86 3.01 16.78
CA GLU A 32 -7.87 3.39 17.78
C GLU A 32 -8.60 2.15 18.33
N THR A 33 -8.96 1.22 17.45
CA THR A 33 -9.77 0.05 17.75
C THR A 33 -8.95 -1.21 18.01
N ARG A 34 -7.66 -1.22 17.61
CA ARG A 34 -6.76 -2.39 17.64
C ARG A 34 -7.32 -3.60 16.90
N ARG A 35 -8.21 -3.38 15.94
CA ARG A 35 -8.83 -4.43 15.13
C ARG A 35 -8.32 -4.35 13.71
N ASP A 36 -8.25 -5.53 13.08
CA ASP A 36 -8.09 -5.63 11.64
C ASP A 36 -9.44 -5.26 11.01
N GLU A 37 -9.50 -4.11 10.33
CA GLU A 37 -10.75 -3.64 9.71
C GLU A 37 -11.08 -4.38 8.40
N GLY A 38 -10.22 -5.29 7.93
CA GLY A 38 -10.45 -6.04 6.68
C GLY A 38 -10.41 -5.16 5.41
N THR A 39 -10.06 -3.88 5.56
CA THR A 39 -9.93 -2.88 4.49
C THR A 39 -8.47 -2.71 4.05
N GLY A 40 -7.56 -3.55 4.54
CA GLY A 40 -6.12 -3.48 4.27
C GLY A 40 -5.72 -3.86 2.84
N LEU A 41 -4.42 -4.07 2.63
CA LEU A 41 -3.86 -4.35 1.31
C LEU A 41 -3.83 -5.85 0.97
N ARG A 42 -4.26 -6.74 1.87
CA ARG A 42 -4.25 -8.19 1.61
C ARG A 42 -5.03 -8.60 0.37
N THR A 43 -6.29 -8.18 0.26
CA THR A 43 -7.14 -8.49 -0.90
C THR A 43 -6.59 -7.89 -2.20
N VAL A 44 -6.01 -6.69 -2.12
CA VAL A 44 -5.31 -6.05 -3.24
C VAL A 44 -4.08 -6.87 -3.64
N SER A 45 -3.31 -7.36 -2.67
CA SER A 45 -2.14 -8.21 -2.90
C SER A 45 -2.50 -9.48 -3.65
N GLU A 46 -3.57 -10.17 -3.23
CA GLU A 46 -4.07 -11.38 -3.87
C GLU A 46 -4.55 -11.11 -5.30
N ALA A 47 -5.30 -10.03 -5.52
CA ALA A 47 -5.80 -9.65 -6.84
C ALA A 47 -4.67 -9.28 -7.80
N LEU A 48 -3.68 -8.50 -7.32
CA LEU A 48 -2.49 -8.16 -8.10
C LEU A 48 -1.72 -9.44 -8.47
N HIS A 49 -1.48 -10.32 -7.50
CA HIS A 49 -0.73 -11.55 -7.70
C HIS A 49 -1.38 -12.46 -8.76
N ALA A 50 -2.70 -12.70 -8.65
CA ALA A 50 -3.45 -13.47 -9.63
C ALA A 50 -3.47 -12.81 -11.03
N GLY A 51 -3.37 -11.47 -11.08
CA GLY A 51 -3.40 -10.69 -12.31
C GLY A 51 -2.05 -10.58 -13.04
N MET A 52 -0.90 -10.77 -12.36
CA MET A 52 0.43 -10.42 -12.89
C MET A 52 0.80 -11.09 -14.23
N ALA A 53 0.26 -12.26 -14.52
CA ALA A 53 0.47 -12.97 -15.79
C ALA A 53 -0.26 -12.32 -16.99
N ARG A 54 -1.17 -11.38 -16.74
CA ARG A 54 -1.92 -10.65 -17.77
C ARG A 54 -1.14 -9.41 -18.21
N ALA A 55 -1.39 -8.95 -19.44
CA ALA A 55 -0.78 -7.72 -19.95
C ALA A 55 -1.21 -6.47 -19.14
N VAL A 56 -2.46 -6.49 -18.68
CA VAL A 56 -3.10 -5.43 -17.88
C VAL A 56 -3.80 -6.07 -16.69
N VAL A 57 -3.67 -5.43 -15.53
CA VAL A 57 -4.31 -5.81 -14.27
C VAL A 57 -5.22 -4.66 -13.83
N GLU A 58 -6.48 -4.99 -13.58
CA GLU A 58 -7.48 -4.06 -13.07
C GLU A 58 -7.83 -4.45 -11.64
N VAL A 59 -7.74 -3.48 -10.73
CA VAL A 59 -8.08 -3.65 -9.33
C VAL A 59 -8.88 -2.44 -8.86
N ASP A 60 -9.96 -2.68 -8.12
CA ASP A 60 -10.71 -1.63 -7.47
C ASP A 60 -10.22 -1.44 -6.04
N LEU A 61 -9.85 -0.22 -5.69
CA LEU A 61 -9.36 0.12 -4.36
C LEU A 61 -10.32 1.06 -3.63
N THR A 62 -10.43 0.91 -2.32
CA THR A 62 -11.01 1.96 -1.47
C THR A 62 -10.04 3.16 -1.36
N PRO A 63 -10.51 4.38 -1.01
CA PRO A 63 -9.62 5.50 -0.76
C PRO A 63 -8.53 5.21 0.29
N TYR A 64 -8.88 4.40 1.30
CA TYR A 64 -7.94 3.91 2.29
C TYR A 64 -6.83 3.04 1.67
N GLN A 65 -7.19 2.04 0.85
CA GLN A 65 -6.23 1.18 0.17
C GLN A 65 -5.35 1.95 -0.82
N VAL A 66 -5.89 2.93 -1.55
CA VAL A 66 -5.09 3.83 -2.42
C VAL A 66 -4.02 4.55 -1.60
N THR A 67 -4.42 5.12 -0.46
CA THR A 67 -3.50 5.87 0.41
C THR A 67 -2.42 4.93 0.97
N ARG A 68 -2.80 3.74 1.43
CA ARG A 68 -1.86 2.72 1.93
C ARG A 68 -0.90 2.23 0.87
N LEU A 69 -1.37 2.01 -0.36
CA LEU A 69 -0.51 1.62 -1.48
C LEU A 69 0.51 2.72 -1.80
N GLY A 70 0.11 3.98 -1.77
CA GLY A 70 1.02 5.12 -1.95
C GLY A 70 2.12 5.19 -0.88
N GLU A 71 1.76 4.97 0.39
CA GLU A 71 2.73 4.87 1.50
C GLU A 71 3.66 3.65 1.34
N ALA A 72 3.09 2.52 0.94
CA ALA A 72 3.82 1.28 0.73
C ALA A 72 4.85 1.40 -0.39
N LEU A 73 4.51 2.05 -1.51
CA LEU A 73 5.45 2.34 -2.61
C LEU A 73 6.62 3.21 -2.14
N ALA A 74 6.36 4.22 -1.30
CA ALA A 74 7.42 5.06 -0.76
C ALA A 74 8.38 4.25 0.15
N GLY A 75 7.83 3.39 1.01
CA GLY A 75 8.63 2.52 1.87
C GLY A 75 9.40 1.45 1.09
N LEU A 76 8.76 0.83 0.09
CA LEU A 76 9.39 -0.16 -0.79
C LEU A 76 10.60 0.44 -1.51
N ALA A 77 10.52 1.66 -2.03
CA ALA A 77 11.66 2.31 -2.70
C ALA A 77 12.89 2.41 -1.78
N ASN A 78 12.69 2.64 -0.48
CA ASN A 78 13.79 2.66 0.49
C ASN A 78 14.30 1.25 0.79
N GLU A 79 13.40 0.30 1.01
CA GLU A 79 13.73 -1.08 1.30
C GLU A 79 14.50 -1.74 0.15
N MET A 80 14.15 -1.45 -1.10
CA MET A 80 14.84 -1.98 -2.28
C MET A 80 16.27 -1.46 -2.41
N LYS A 81 16.53 -0.19 -2.05
CA LYS A 81 17.90 0.33 -1.97
C LYS A 81 18.71 -0.44 -0.93
N GLN A 82 18.11 -0.66 0.25
CA GLN A 82 18.75 -1.42 1.32
C GLN A 82 18.99 -2.88 0.92
N TYR A 83 18.03 -3.51 0.24
CA TYR A 83 18.15 -4.88 -0.28
C TYR A 83 19.35 -5.03 -1.22
N GLY A 84 19.51 -4.12 -2.17
CA GLY A 84 20.65 -4.13 -3.09
C GLY A 84 21.99 -3.95 -2.37
N ILE A 85 22.09 -2.95 -1.46
CA ILE A 85 23.30 -2.69 -0.67
C ILE A 85 23.63 -3.87 0.27
N ALA A 86 22.61 -4.51 0.85
CA ALA A 86 22.77 -5.59 1.81
C ALA A 86 23.03 -6.96 1.16
N GLY A 87 23.14 -7.03 -0.17
CA GLY A 87 23.39 -8.27 -0.91
C GLY A 87 22.20 -9.22 -0.92
N GLY A 88 21.00 -8.68 -1.07
CA GLY A 88 19.76 -9.47 -1.17
C GLY A 88 19.11 -9.82 0.17
N ARG A 89 19.44 -9.08 1.23
CA ARG A 89 18.87 -9.26 2.58
C ARG A 89 17.92 -8.12 2.92
N THR A 90 16.83 -8.45 3.57
CA THR A 90 15.81 -7.50 4.06
C THR A 90 15.27 -8.00 5.40
N ALA A 91 14.91 -7.06 6.27
CA ALA A 91 14.23 -7.36 7.53
C ALA A 91 12.73 -7.57 7.35
N VAL A 92 12.18 -7.29 6.17
CA VAL A 92 10.75 -7.40 5.87
C VAL A 92 10.41 -8.85 5.50
N PRO A 93 9.59 -9.54 6.30
CA PRO A 93 9.18 -10.92 6.05
C PRO A 93 8.59 -11.09 4.65
N GLY A 94 8.99 -12.16 3.96
CA GLY A 94 8.46 -12.53 2.64
C GLY A 94 8.96 -11.66 1.47
N LEU A 95 9.49 -10.46 1.71
CA LEU A 95 9.88 -9.54 0.64
C LEU A 95 11.01 -10.09 -0.24
N ALA A 96 12.04 -10.70 0.35
CA ALA A 96 13.13 -11.31 -0.43
C ALA A 96 12.64 -12.42 -1.36
N VAL A 97 11.65 -13.20 -0.91
CA VAL A 97 11.06 -14.28 -1.71
C VAL A 97 10.26 -13.67 -2.86
N ALA A 98 9.38 -12.70 -2.56
CA ALA A 98 8.55 -12.03 -3.56
C ALA A 98 9.40 -11.29 -4.62
N MET A 99 10.50 -10.63 -4.22
CA MET A 99 11.40 -9.96 -5.16
C MET A 99 12.00 -10.93 -6.18
N ARG A 100 12.50 -12.09 -5.73
CA ARG A 100 13.07 -13.11 -6.63
C ARG A 100 12.02 -13.73 -7.54
N GLU A 101 10.78 -13.80 -7.07
CA GLU A 101 9.66 -14.33 -7.86
C GLU A 101 9.29 -13.40 -9.01
N VAL A 102 9.09 -12.10 -8.73
CA VAL A 102 8.57 -11.16 -9.73
C VAL A 102 9.65 -10.44 -10.55
N PHE A 103 10.89 -10.41 -10.04
CA PHE A 103 12.09 -9.95 -10.74
C PHE A 103 13.22 -11.00 -10.62
N PRO A 104 13.19 -12.07 -11.42
CA PRO A 104 14.17 -13.15 -11.34
C PRO A 104 15.63 -12.70 -11.49
N ASP A 105 15.89 -11.66 -12.28
CA ASP A 105 17.25 -11.13 -12.47
C ASP A 105 17.86 -10.60 -11.16
N VAL A 106 17.01 -10.08 -10.26
CA VAL A 106 17.42 -9.62 -8.92
C VAL A 106 17.85 -10.78 -8.01
N ALA A 107 17.45 -12.02 -8.34
CA ALA A 107 17.94 -13.21 -7.65
C ALA A 107 19.40 -13.53 -8.02
N ALA A 108 19.77 -13.30 -9.28
CA ALA A 108 21.13 -13.51 -9.77
C ALA A 108 22.07 -12.36 -9.36
N ASP A 109 21.57 -11.12 -9.41
CA ASP A 109 22.29 -9.92 -8.98
C ASP A 109 21.38 -9.01 -8.15
N PRO A 110 21.50 -9.05 -6.80
CA PRO A 110 20.74 -8.16 -5.93
C PRO A 110 20.93 -6.67 -6.21
N GLY A 111 22.05 -6.26 -6.85
CA GLY A 111 22.31 -4.88 -7.24
C GLY A 111 21.26 -4.32 -8.21
N LEU A 112 20.67 -5.18 -9.05
CA LEU A 112 19.60 -4.81 -9.99
C LEU A 112 18.31 -4.35 -9.29
N ALA A 113 18.18 -4.58 -7.98
CA ALA A 113 17.10 -3.97 -7.20
C ALA A 113 17.12 -2.43 -7.27
N LEU A 114 18.29 -1.81 -7.47
CA LEU A 114 18.43 -0.37 -7.63
C LEU A 114 17.76 0.15 -8.92
N ASP A 115 17.74 -0.65 -9.98
CA ASP A 115 17.06 -0.28 -11.22
C ASP A 115 15.54 -0.32 -11.05
N VAL A 116 15.05 -1.34 -10.34
CA VAL A 116 13.61 -1.47 -10.04
C VAL A 116 13.12 -0.32 -9.13
N VAL A 117 13.97 0.31 -8.31
CA VAL A 117 13.60 1.52 -7.54
C VAL A 117 13.08 2.63 -8.46
N GLN A 118 13.65 2.79 -9.67
CA GLN A 118 13.16 3.79 -10.62
C GLN A 118 11.70 3.50 -11.01
N HIS A 119 11.35 2.23 -11.23
CA HIS A 119 9.97 1.83 -11.56
C HIS A 119 9.01 2.12 -10.40
N VAL A 120 9.44 1.89 -9.16
CA VAL A 120 8.67 2.24 -7.94
C VAL A 120 8.39 3.75 -7.89
N VAL A 121 9.40 4.58 -8.13
CA VAL A 121 9.26 6.04 -8.13
C VAL A 121 8.34 6.51 -9.25
N MET A 122 8.48 5.95 -10.46
CA MET A 122 7.63 6.29 -11.60
C MET A 122 6.16 5.90 -11.37
N LEU A 123 5.90 4.72 -10.80
CA LEU A 123 4.55 4.33 -10.42
C LEU A 123 3.97 5.25 -9.35
N ARG A 124 4.73 5.54 -8.28
CA ARG A 124 4.31 6.47 -7.22
C ARG A 124 3.95 7.85 -7.79
N ASN A 125 4.77 8.38 -8.69
CA ASN A 125 4.51 9.69 -9.29
C ASN A 125 3.24 9.69 -10.15
N ARG A 126 2.97 8.60 -10.90
CA ARG A 126 1.71 8.45 -11.65
C ARG A 126 0.50 8.36 -10.72
N LEU A 127 0.63 7.70 -9.58
CA LEU A 127 -0.45 7.57 -8.60
C LEU A 127 -0.62 8.79 -7.69
N ALA A 128 0.29 9.77 -7.74
CA ALA A 128 0.30 10.88 -6.79
C ALA A 128 -1.03 11.64 -6.75
N HIS A 129 -1.61 11.96 -7.91
CA HIS A 129 -2.89 12.65 -7.97
C HIS A 129 -4.03 11.80 -7.40
N THR A 130 -4.07 10.50 -7.71
CA THR A 130 -5.06 9.55 -7.19
C THR A 130 -4.96 9.42 -5.67
N VAL A 131 -3.74 9.40 -5.13
CA VAL A 131 -3.49 9.36 -3.68
C VAL A 131 -3.96 10.63 -3.00
N GLU A 132 -3.67 11.81 -3.57
CA GLU A 132 -4.15 13.08 -3.00
C GLU A 132 -5.68 13.18 -3.03
N ALA A 133 -6.33 12.74 -4.11
CA ALA A 133 -7.78 12.68 -4.19
C ALA A 133 -8.38 11.73 -3.12
N ALA A 134 -7.79 10.55 -2.95
CA ALA A 134 -8.20 9.59 -1.93
C ALA A 134 -8.04 10.14 -0.49
N ARG A 135 -6.94 10.85 -0.21
CA ARG A 135 -6.72 11.53 1.08
C ARG A 135 -7.77 12.59 1.35
N ALA A 136 -8.10 13.41 0.35
CA ALA A 136 -9.13 14.42 0.46
C ALA A 136 -10.51 13.80 0.73
N GLU A 137 -10.83 12.67 0.08
CA GLU A 137 -12.05 11.91 0.33
C GLU A 137 -12.14 11.39 1.77
N MET A 138 -11.09 10.70 2.25
CA MET A 138 -11.04 10.23 3.63
C MET A 138 -11.15 11.37 4.65
N ALA A 139 -10.53 12.52 4.38
CA ALA A 139 -10.61 13.69 5.26
C ALA A 139 -12.04 14.25 5.34
N ARG A 140 -12.77 14.28 4.22
CA ARG A 140 -14.20 14.67 4.18
C ARG A 140 -15.05 13.69 4.99
N GLU A 141 -14.90 12.39 4.76
CA GLU A 141 -15.64 11.35 5.51
C GLU A 141 -15.34 11.40 7.01
N ALA A 142 -14.10 11.68 7.40
CA ALA A 142 -13.72 11.83 8.80
C ALA A 142 -14.38 13.08 9.44
N ALA A 143 -14.42 14.20 8.71
CA ALA A 143 -15.07 15.42 9.16
C ALA A 143 -16.59 15.23 9.32
N GLU A 144 -17.24 14.57 8.37
CA GLU A 144 -18.67 14.24 8.43
C GLU A 144 -18.99 13.32 9.60
N ARG A 145 -18.20 12.25 9.81
CA ARG A 145 -18.33 11.36 10.98
C ARG A 145 -18.15 12.10 12.29
N ALA A 146 -17.19 13.03 12.37
CA ALA A 146 -16.97 13.85 13.56
C ALA A 146 -18.14 14.81 13.82
N ALA A 147 -18.71 15.43 12.78
CA ALA A 147 -19.88 16.29 12.89
C ALA A 147 -21.11 15.51 13.36
N ALA A 148 -21.38 14.33 12.78
CA ALA A 148 -22.47 13.44 13.19
C ALA A 148 -22.32 13.00 14.66
N ARG A 149 -21.10 12.62 15.08
CA ARG A 149 -20.79 12.28 16.48
C ARG A 149 -21.05 13.45 17.44
N LYS A 150 -20.78 14.69 17.03
CA LYS A 150 -21.09 15.88 17.84
C LYS A 150 -22.60 16.14 17.91
N ALA A 151 -23.32 16.04 16.79
CA ALA A 151 -24.76 16.23 16.74
C ALA A 151 -25.54 15.17 17.54
N ALA A 152 -25.02 13.94 17.64
CA ALA A 152 -25.63 12.86 18.40
C ALA A 152 -25.45 12.97 19.94
N LYS A 153 -24.58 13.86 20.44
CA LYS A 153 -24.39 14.04 21.89
C LYS A 153 -25.56 14.81 22.49
N LYS A 154 -26.22 14.23 23.50
CA LYS A 154 -27.32 14.91 24.19
C LYS A 154 -26.79 15.96 25.16
N PRO A 155 -27.48 17.12 25.32
CA PRO A 155 -26.97 18.26 26.10
C PRO A 155 -26.66 17.93 27.57
N TRP A 156 -27.36 16.98 28.19
CA TRP A 156 -27.11 16.54 29.57
C TRP A 156 -25.81 15.74 29.76
N GLN A 157 -25.20 15.21 28.70
CA GLN A 157 -23.90 14.51 28.78
C GLN A 157 -22.71 15.49 28.87
N ILE A 158 -22.94 16.78 28.64
CA ILE A 158 -21.91 17.83 28.70
C ILE A 158 -21.67 18.28 30.15
N TRP A 159 -22.65 18.11 31.05
CA TRP A 159 -22.64 18.62 32.43
C TRP A 159 -22.05 17.65 33.48
N LYS A 160 -21.58 16.47 33.06
CA LYS A 160 -21.03 15.42 33.96
C LYS A 160 -19.50 15.33 33.96
N ARG A 161 -18.80 16.36 33.47
CA ARG A 161 -17.34 16.37 33.37
C ARG A 161 -16.72 17.46 34.23
#